data_AF-A0AAV4BPU1-F1
#
_entry.id   AF-A0AAV4BPU1-F1
#
_cell.length_a   1.000
_cell.length_b   1.000
_cell.length_c   1.000
_cell.angle_alpha   90.00
_cell.angle_beta   90.00
_cell.angle_gamma   90.00
#
_symmetry.space_group_name_H-M   'P 1'
#
loop_
_entity.id
_entity.type
_entity.pdbx_description
1 polymer ?
#
loop_
_entity_poly.entity_id
_entity_poly.type
_entity_poly.pdbx_seq_one_letter_code
_entity_poly.pdbx_strand_id
1 'polypeptide(L)'
;MLQDGGELRAVFGDLNTSGLSRMGGVCCDLNTSGLSRMEGVCCDLNTSGLSRMGGVCCDLNASGLSRMEGVCCDLNTSGLSRMEGVCCDLNTSRLSRMGGVCCDLNAPGQSRMESVCCDLNASGLSRMEGVCCELNAAGLSRMEGVCCDLNAPGRKKKVDDLHAPGWRRIGDNSW
;
A
#
# COMPACT_ATOMS: atom_id res chain seq x y z
N MET A 1 -25.80 -3.43 17.66
CA MET A 1 -24.51 -3.16 18.33
C MET A 1 -24.37 -4.12 19.50
N LEU A 2 -23.56 -5.18 19.36
CA LEU A 2 -23.12 -6.00 20.49
C LEU A 2 -21.75 -5.46 20.90
N GLN A 3 -21.64 -5.01 22.14
CA GLN A 3 -20.41 -4.43 22.68
C GLN A 3 -20.06 -5.18 23.96
N ASP A 4 -19.24 -6.23 23.81
CA ASP A 4 -18.65 -6.96 24.93
C ASP A 4 -17.14 -6.70 24.91
N GLY A 5 -16.59 -6.19 26.03
CA GLY A 5 -15.14 -6.16 26.26
C GLY A 5 -14.28 -5.43 25.23
N GLY A 6 -14.83 -4.50 24.43
CA GLY A 6 -14.09 -3.76 23.40
C GLY A 6 -14.14 -4.39 22.00
N GLU A 7 -15.06 -5.32 21.77
CA GLU A 7 -15.38 -5.88 20.45
C GLU A 7 -16.68 -5.30 19.90
N LEU A 8 -16.71 -4.96 18.61
CA LEU A 8 -17.90 -4.49 17.90
C LEU A 8 -18.20 -5.37 16.69
N ARG A 9 -19.48 -5.77 16.57
CA ARG A 9 -19.99 -6.57 15.44
C ARG A 9 -21.36 -6.09 14.99
N ALA A 10 -21.63 -6.23 13.68
CA ALA A 10 -22.93 -5.95 13.06
C ALA A 10 -23.47 -4.55 13.41
N VAL A 11 -22.72 -3.52 13.02
CA VAL A 11 -23.10 -2.11 13.16
C VAL A 11 -23.55 -1.59 11.80
N PHE A 12 -24.64 -0.83 11.81
CA PHE A 12 -25.17 -0.09 10.67
C PHE A 12 -25.39 1.36 11.11
N GLY A 13 -24.88 2.32 10.34
CA GLY A 13 -24.89 3.76 10.64
C GLY A 13 -23.60 4.28 11.29
N ASP A 14 -23.36 5.58 11.15
CA ASP A 14 -22.10 6.24 11.51
C ASP A 14 -21.73 6.02 12.97
N LEU A 15 -20.47 5.65 13.21
CA LEU A 15 -19.97 5.37 14.55
C LEU A 15 -18.75 6.22 14.89
N ASN A 16 -18.80 6.86 16.06
CA ASN A 16 -17.66 7.51 16.69
C ASN A 16 -17.25 6.72 17.94
N THR A 17 -16.00 6.28 18.02
CA THR A 17 -15.54 5.42 19.12
C THR A 17 -14.03 5.52 19.35
N SER A 18 -13.52 4.92 20.44
CA SER A 18 -12.11 4.90 20.76
C SER A 18 -11.73 3.64 21.56
N GLY A 19 -10.48 3.21 21.42
CA GLY A 19 -9.91 2.13 22.23
C GLY A 19 -10.48 0.74 21.92
N LEU A 20 -10.87 0.49 20.67
CA LEU A 20 -11.43 -0.80 20.29
C LEU A 20 -10.35 -1.86 20.16
N SER A 21 -10.63 -3.01 20.74
CA SER A 21 -9.79 -4.19 20.59
C SER A 21 -10.06 -4.86 19.24
N ARG A 22 -11.33 -5.00 18.87
CA ARG A 22 -11.72 -5.71 17.63
C ARG A 22 -12.97 -5.13 16.99
N MET A 23 -13.00 -5.16 15.67
CA MET A 23 -14.19 -4.87 14.89
C MET A 23 -14.30 -5.82 13.70
N GLY A 24 -15.51 -6.28 13.39
CA GLY A 24 -15.76 -6.96 12.13
C GLY A 24 -17.23 -7.17 11.76
N GLY A 25 -17.48 -7.41 10.47
CA GLY A 25 -18.84 -7.54 9.92
C GLY A 25 -19.61 -6.23 10.02
N VAL A 26 -18.98 -5.13 9.58
CA VAL A 26 -19.51 -3.76 9.69
C VAL A 26 -19.61 -3.14 8.31
N CYS A 27 -20.74 -2.47 8.05
CA CYS A 27 -20.96 -1.64 6.86
C CYS A 27 -21.53 -0.29 7.32
N CYS A 28 -20.64 0.60 7.76
CA CYS A 28 -20.97 1.98 8.16
C CYS A 28 -19.73 2.87 8.29
N ASP A 29 -19.90 4.17 8.07
CA ASP A 29 -18.81 5.13 8.21
C ASP A 29 -18.30 5.15 9.65
N LEU A 30 -17.01 4.91 9.83
CA LEU A 30 -16.39 4.80 11.15
C LEU A 30 -15.36 5.89 11.34
N ASN A 31 -15.47 6.58 12.47
CA ASN A 31 -14.38 7.41 12.97
C ASN A 31 -13.93 6.89 14.34
N THR A 32 -12.68 6.46 14.41
CA THR A 32 -12.13 5.83 15.62
C THR A 32 -10.71 6.26 15.93
N SER A 33 -10.32 6.12 17.19
CA SER A 33 -8.91 6.23 17.61
C SER A 33 -8.48 4.95 18.31
N GLY A 34 -7.32 4.41 17.94
CA GLY A 34 -6.74 3.21 18.54
C GLY A 34 -7.59 1.96 18.33
N LEU A 35 -7.54 1.39 17.13
CA LEU A 35 -8.14 0.09 16.82
C LEU A 35 -7.05 -0.98 16.67
N SER A 36 -7.17 -2.07 17.42
CA SER A 36 -6.16 -3.14 17.37
C SER A 36 -6.35 -4.08 16.17
N ARG A 37 -7.59 -4.43 15.81
CA ARG A 37 -7.85 -5.33 14.67
C ARG A 37 -9.19 -5.02 14.00
N MET A 38 -9.17 -4.99 12.68
CA MET A 38 -10.35 -4.85 11.82
C MET A 38 -10.39 -5.97 10.78
N GLU A 39 -11.53 -6.66 10.65
CA GLU A 39 -11.72 -7.71 9.65
C GLU A 39 -13.13 -7.75 9.04
N GLY A 40 -13.24 -7.99 7.73
CA GLY A 40 -14.54 -8.20 7.08
C GLY A 40 -15.42 -6.95 7.13
N VAL A 41 -14.88 -5.82 6.70
CA VAL A 41 -15.53 -4.50 6.81
C VAL A 41 -15.67 -3.90 5.41
N CYS A 42 -16.82 -3.28 5.15
CA CYS A 42 -17.10 -2.56 3.90
C CYS A 42 -17.71 -1.19 4.18
N CYS A 43 -16.85 -0.19 4.44
CA CYS A 43 -17.28 1.17 4.72
C CYS A 43 -16.13 2.15 4.95
N ASP A 44 -16.41 3.44 4.79
CA ASP A 44 -15.40 4.49 4.91
C ASP A 44 -14.87 4.59 6.34
N LEU A 45 -13.53 4.57 6.47
CA LEU A 45 -12.86 4.56 7.76
C LEU A 45 -11.95 5.77 7.89
N ASN A 46 -12.17 6.54 8.95
CA ASN A 46 -11.21 7.50 9.46
C ASN A 46 -10.65 6.99 10.81
N THR A 47 -9.33 6.77 10.88
CA THR A 47 -8.72 6.25 12.10
C THR A 47 -7.39 6.88 12.46
N SER A 48 -7.21 7.16 13.75
CA SER A 48 -5.88 7.43 14.31
C SER A 48 -5.31 6.17 14.98
N GLY A 49 -4.49 5.45 14.22
CA GLY A 49 -3.81 4.26 14.68
C GLY A 49 -4.62 2.97 14.49
N LEU A 50 -4.18 2.15 13.55
CA LEU A 50 -4.68 0.81 13.32
C LEU A 50 -3.54 -0.20 13.30
N SER A 51 -3.60 -1.20 14.20
CA SER A 51 -2.53 -2.19 14.27
C SER A 51 -2.63 -3.24 13.16
N ARG A 52 -3.84 -3.74 12.85
CA ARG A 52 -4.06 -4.76 11.81
C ARG A 52 -5.38 -4.57 11.09
N MET A 53 -5.33 -4.67 9.77
CA MET A 53 -6.50 -4.68 8.89
C MET A 53 -6.41 -5.85 7.91
N GLY A 54 -7.52 -6.55 7.68
CA GLY A 54 -7.59 -7.49 6.56
C GLY A 54 -8.97 -7.94 6.15
N GLY A 55 -9.12 -8.34 4.88
CA GLY A 55 -10.44 -8.68 4.31
C GLY A 55 -11.39 -7.49 4.30
N VAL A 56 -10.89 -6.33 3.91
CA VAL A 56 -11.61 -5.05 3.97
C VAL A 56 -11.74 -4.46 2.56
N CYS A 57 -12.88 -3.84 2.27
CA CYS A 57 -13.10 -3.12 1.02
C CYS A 57 -13.79 -1.77 1.28
N CYS A 58 -13.03 -0.68 1.25
CA CYS A 58 -13.49 0.66 1.65
C CYS A 58 -12.50 1.78 1.31
N ASP A 59 -12.92 3.03 1.53
CA ASP A 59 -11.99 4.16 1.56
C ASP A 59 -11.42 4.32 2.97
N LEU A 60 -10.09 4.40 3.08
CA LEU A 60 -9.39 4.49 4.35
C LEU A 60 -8.54 5.76 4.44
N ASN A 61 -8.81 6.57 5.46
CA ASN A 61 -7.93 7.63 5.92
C ASN A 61 -7.34 7.27 7.29
N ALA A 62 -6.02 7.11 7.38
CA ALA A 62 -5.36 6.70 8.61
C ALA A 62 -4.08 7.47 8.94
N SER A 63 -3.89 7.91 10.19
CA SER A 63 -2.64 8.55 10.62
C SER A 63 -1.51 7.57 10.98
N GLY A 64 -1.74 6.27 10.84
CA GLY A 64 -0.72 5.26 11.04
C GLY A 64 -1.30 3.86 11.04
N LEU A 65 -0.67 2.98 10.25
CA LEU A 65 -1.13 1.62 10.08
C LEU A 65 0.06 0.65 10.13
N SER A 66 -0.05 -0.38 10.97
CA SER A 66 1.08 -1.30 11.17
C SER A 66 1.08 -2.44 10.14
N ARG A 67 -0.07 -3.04 9.86
CA ARG A 67 -0.20 -4.15 8.89
C ARG A 67 -1.52 -4.12 8.16
N MET A 68 -1.47 -4.35 6.85
CA MET A 68 -2.61 -4.50 5.95
C MET A 68 -2.43 -5.76 5.11
N GLU A 69 -3.45 -6.63 5.11
CA GLU A 69 -3.41 -7.93 4.42
C GLU A 69 -4.75 -8.22 3.71
N GLY A 70 -4.74 -8.51 2.41
CA GLY A 70 -5.96 -8.96 1.71
C GLY A 70 -7.03 -7.87 1.63
N VAL A 71 -6.67 -6.69 1.14
CA VAL A 71 -7.51 -5.48 1.16
C VAL A 71 -7.74 -4.95 -0.25
N CYS A 72 -8.92 -4.38 -0.51
CA CYS A 72 -9.25 -3.74 -1.79
C CYS A 72 -9.88 -2.36 -1.57
N CYS A 73 -9.12 -1.27 -1.64
CA CYS A 73 -9.50 0.01 -1.03
C CYS A 73 -8.89 1.21 -1.75
N ASP A 74 -9.35 2.43 -1.47
CA ASP A 74 -8.53 3.63 -1.64
C ASP A 74 -7.91 4.00 -0.30
N LEU A 75 -6.58 4.07 -0.23
CA LEU A 75 -5.84 4.28 1.02
C LEU A 75 -5.08 5.59 1.00
N ASN A 76 -5.42 6.47 1.94
CA ASN A 76 -4.61 7.61 2.32
C ASN A 76 -4.06 7.42 3.74
N THR A 77 -2.73 7.33 3.89
CA THR A 77 -2.13 7.23 5.21
C THR A 77 -0.80 7.95 5.37
N SER A 78 -0.58 8.60 6.50
CA SER A 78 0.74 9.17 6.80
C SER A 78 1.83 8.12 6.97
N GLY A 79 1.50 6.86 7.28
CA GLY A 79 2.54 5.83 7.36
C GLY A 79 2.01 4.41 7.46
N LEU A 80 2.64 3.52 6.69
CA LEU A 80 2.35 2.10 6.67
C LEU A 80 3.63 1.28 6.86
N SER A 81 3.62 0.36 7.83
CA SER A 81 4.79 -0.49 8.06
C SER A 81 4.84 -1.70 7.13
N ARG A 82 3.72 -2.37 6.88
CA ARG A 82 3.65 -3.55 5.99
C ARG A 82 2.32 -3.64 5.24
N MET A 83 2.42 -3.97 3.96
CA MET A 83 1.28 -4.21 3.07
C MET A 83 1.50 -5.50 2.29
N GLU A 84 0.55 -6.43 2.34
CA GLU A 84 0.63 -7.71 1.63
C GLU A 84 -0.70 -8.08 0.97
N GLY A 85 -0.69 -8.50 -0.31
CA GLY A 85 -1.90 -9.01 -0.98
C GLY A 85 -3.01 -7.98 -1.13
N VAL A 86 -2.68 -6.78 -1.63
CA VAL A 86 -3.62 -5.64 -1.69
C VAL A 86 -3.82 -5.18 -3.14
N CYS A 87 -5.05 -4.80 -3.48
CA CYS A 87 -5.38 -4.10 -4.73
C CYS A 87 -6.04 -2.75 -4.41
N CYS A 88 -5.35 -1.64 -4.59
CA CYS A 88 -5.78 -0.34 -4.07
C CYS A 88 -5.11 0.85 -4.75
N ASP A 89 -5.72 2.03 -4.70
CA ASP A 89 -4.96 3.26 -4.90
C ASP A 89 -4.35 3.67 -3.55
N LEU A 90 -3.03 3.80 -3.50
CA LEU A 90 -2.30 4.08 -2.27
C LEU A 90 -1.54 5.40 -2.35
N ASN A 91 -1.94 6.32 -1.47
CA ASN A 91 -1.17 7.51 -1.15
C ASN A 91 -0.62 7.40 0.27
N THR A 92 0.70 7.34 0.41
CA THR A 92 1.31 7.35 1.73
C THR A 92 2.63 8.09 1.82
N SER A 93 2.84 8.83 2.91
CA SER A 93 4.12 9.52 3.09
C SER A 93 5.30 8.56 3.32
N ARG A 94 5.03 7.38 3.91
CA ARG A 94 6.06 6.38 4.24
C ARG A 94 5.50 4.96 4.16
N LEU A 95 6.18 4.10 3.42
CA LEU A 95 5.91 2.67 3.35
C LEU A 95 7.18 1.84 3.54
N SER A 96 7.24 1.04 4.60
CA SER A 96 8.47 0.27 4.88
C SER A 96 8.59 -1.00 4.05
N ARG A 97 7.50 -1.75 3.87
CA ARG A 97 7.50 -3.02 3.11
C ARG A 97 6.19 -3.22 2.37
N MET A 98 6.30 -3.71 1.14
CA MET A 98 5.16 -4.04 0.29
C MET A 98 5.41 -5.35 -0.47
N GLY A 99 4.41 -6.23 -0.53
CA GLY A 99 4.51 -7.57 -1.11
C GLY A 99 3.23 -8.04 -1.81
N GLY A 100 3.27 -8.45 -3.08
CA GLY A 100 2.10 -9.03 -3.75
C GLY A 100 0.96 -8.02 -3.91
N VAL A 101 1.26 -6.87 -4.51
CA VAL A 101 0.36 -5.71 -4.55
C VAL A 101 0.11 -5.27 -6.00
N CYS A 102 -1.14 -4.92 -6.33
CA CYS A 102 -1.53 -4.40 -7.66
C CYS A 102 -2.33 -3.09 -7.52
N CYS A 103 -1.70 -1.95 -7.80
CA CYS A 103 -2.10 -0.65 -7.24
C CYS A 103 -1.55 0.54 -8.02
N ASP A 104 -2.18 1.71 -7.94
CA ASP A 104 -1.47 2.98 -8.19
C ASP A 104 -0.86 3.50 -6.90
N LEU A 105 0.44 3.78 -6.92
CA LEU A 105 1.21 4.05 -5.70
C LEU A 105 1.97 5.37 -5.76
N ASN A 106 1.63 6.27 -4.84
CA ASN A 106 2.41 7.46 -4.55
C ASN A 106 2.99 7.38 -3.14
N ALA A 107 4.31 7.15 -3.04
CA ALA A 107 4.99 6.98 -1.76
C ALA A 107 6.45 7.49 -1.78
N PRO A 108 6.70 8.75 -1.37
CA PRO A 108 8.03 9.35 -1.41
C PRO A 108 9.03 8.76 -0.41
N GLY A 109 8.61 7.93 0.54
CA GLY A 109 9.51 7.27 1.49
C GLY A 109 9.31 5.76 1.48
N GLN A 110 10.03 5.04 0.62
CA GLN A 110 9.90 3.58 0.52
C GLN A 110 11.18 2.82 0.77
N SER A 111 11.10 1.72 1.53
CA SER A 111 12.29 0.89 1.81
C SER A 111 12.38 -0.35 0.92
N ARG A 112 11.33 -1.18 0.83
CA ARG A 112 11.39 -2.48 0.14
C ARG A 112 10.08 -2.85 -0.55
N MET A 113 10.19 -3.42 -1.75
CA MET A 113 9.06 -3.93 -2.54
C MET A 113 9.38 -5.27 -3.19
N GLU A 114 8.41 -6.18 -3.17
CA GLU A 114 8.49 -7.53 -3.72
C GLU A 114 7.18 -7.86 -4.46
N SER A 115 7.23 -8.41 -5.68
CA SER A 115 6.03 -8.88 -6.42
C SER A 115 4.94 -7.81 -6.58
N VAL A 116 5.23 -6.72 -7.31
CA VAL A 116 4.35 -5.54 -7.42
C VAL A 116 4.00 -5.27 -8.89
N CYS A 117 2.73 -5.00 -9.20
CA CYS A 117 2.26 -4.68 -10.56
C CYS A 117 1.39 -3.41 -10.54
N CYS A 118 1.95 -2.25 -10.90
CA CYS A 118 1.48 -0.94 -10.45
C CYS A 118 1.96 0.22 -11.32
N ASP A 119 1.34 1.39 -11.25
CA ASP A 119 2.03 2.65 -11.57
C ASP A 119 2.64 3.23 -10.29
N LEU A 120 3.96 3.44 -10.30
CA LEU A 120 4.71 3.74 -9.09
C LEU A 120 5.45 5.07 -9.19
N ASN A 121 5.13 5.97 -8.25
CA ASN A 121 5.90 7.18 -7.97
C ASN A 121 6.48 7.11 -6.55
N ALA A 122 7.80 6.92 -6.44
CA ALA A 122 8.45 6.74 -5.14
C ALA A 122 9.87 7.29 -5.06
N SER A 123 10.29 7.69 -3.86
CA SER A 123 11.69 8.08 -3.60
C SER A 123 12.30 7.32 -2.42
N GLY A 124 13.62 7.18 -2.44
CA GLY A 124 14.39 6.54 -1.38
C GLY A 124 14.37 5.01 -1.37
N LEU A 125 13.99 4.38 -2.49
CA LEU A 125 13.83 2.92 -2.60
C LEU A 125 15.14 2.13 -2.40
N SER A 126 15.25 1.36 -1.32
CA SER A 126 16.46 0.58 -1.07
C SER A 126 16.54 -0.73 -1.87
N ARG A 127 15.41 -1.42 -2.08
CA ARG A 127 15.35 -2.71 -2.80
C ARG A 127 14.01 -2.92 -3.50
N MET A 128 14.08 -3.48 -4.71
CA MET A 128 12.93 -3.87 -5.53
C MET A 128 13.16 -5.23 -6.17
N GLU A 129 12.18 -6.13 -6.11
CA GLU A 129 12.26 -7.49 -6.66
C GLU A 129 10.94 -7.93 -7.29
N GLY A 130 10.95 -8.44 -8.53
CA GLY A 130 9.76 -9.01 -9.18
C GLY A 130 8.67 -7.98 -9.47
N VAL A 131 9.00 -6.86 -10.11
CA VAL A 131 8.09 -5.72 -10.28
C VAL A 131 7.76 -5.49 -11.76
N CYS A 132 6.50 -5.26 -12.11
CA CYS A 132 6.00 -5.04 -13.47
C CYS A 132 5.13 -3.77 -13.52
N CYS A 133 5.69 -2.62 -13.88
CA CYS A 133 5.12 -1.30 -13.58
C CYS A 133 5.55 -0.20 -14.56
N GLU A 134 4.82 0.91 -14.63
CA GLU A 134 5.46 2.20 -14.94
C GLU A 134 6.13 2.75 -13.67
N LEU A 135 7.42 3.08 -13.73
CA LEU A 135 8.20 3.41 -12.54
C LEU A 135 8.88 4.78 -12.67
N ASN A 136 8.42 5.73 -11.85
CA ASN A 136 9.12 6.97 -11.57
C ASN A 136 9.77 6.88 -10.18
N ALA A 137 11.09 6.68 -10.13
CA ALA A 137 11.76 6.50 -8.85
C ALA A 137 13.17 7.11 -8.74
N ALA A 138 13.44 7.66 -7.55
CA ALA A 138 14.74 8.22 -7.18
C ALA A 138 15.37 7.47 -5.99
N GLY A 139 16.70 7.41 -5.95
CA GLY A 139 17.45 6.80 -4.82
C GLY A 139 17.49 5.28 -4.79
N LEU A 140 17.21 4.62 -5.92
CA LEU A 140 17.21 3.16 -6.05
C LEU A 140 18.60 2.55 -5.78
N SER A 141 18.71 1.64 -4.81
CA SER A 141 19.99 0.97 -4.52
C SER A 141 20.15 -0.41 -5.18
N ARG A 142 19.10 -1.26 -5.20
CA ARG A 142 19.14 -2.62 -5.79
C ARG A 142 17.83 -2.96 -6.50
N MET A 143 17.92 -3.67 -7.62
CA MET A 143 16.79 -4.06 -8.48
C MET A 143 17.03 -5.44 -9.10
N GLU A 144 16.03 -6.32 -9.06
CA GLU A 144 16.09 -7.67 -9.63
C GLU A 144 14.72 -8.11 -10.18
N GLY A 145 14.67 -8.76 -11.36
CA GLY A 145 13.42 -9.28 -11.93
C GLY A 145 12.37 -8.20 -12.21
N VAL A 146 12.78 -7.03 -12.70
CA VAL A 146 11.89 -5.89 -12.96
C VAL A 146 11.61 -5.73 -14.45
N CYS A 147 10.33 -5.66 -14.82
CA CYS A 147 9.83 -5.44 -16.17
C CYS A 147 9.04 -4.12 -16.20
N CYS A 148 9.76 -2.99 -16.24
CA CYS A 148 9.17 -1.66 -16.10
C CYS A 148 9.71 -0.65 -17.12
N ASP A 149 8.87 0.29 -17.53
CA ASP A 149 9.34 1.55 -18.10
C ASP A 149 9.84 2.44 -16.95
N LEU A 150 11.17 2.66 -16.91
CA LEU A 150 11.85 3.33 -15.79
C LEU A 150 12.23 4.76 -16.16
N ASN A 151 11.70 5.73 -15.40
CA ASN A 151 12.19 7.10 -15.35
C ASN A 151 12.91 7.35 -14.01
N ALA A 152 14.24 7.46 -14.03
CA ALA A 152 15.08 7.59 -12.84
C ALA A 152 16.15 8.69 -12.99
N PRO A 153 15.85 9.95 -12.62
CA PRO A 153 16.82 11.03 -12.68
C PRO A 153 17.96 10.81 -11.65
N GLY A 154 19.21 10.80 -12.12
CA GLY A 154 20.40 10.82 -11.25
C GLY A 154 21.33 9.59 -11.27
N ARG A 155 21.07 8.53 -12.05
CA ARG A 155 22.06 7.43 -12.24
C ARG A 155 23.02 7.73 -13.40
N LYS A 156 24.32 7.50 -13.16
CA LYS A 156 25.26 7.18 -14.25
C LYS A 156 24.89 5.78 -14.78
N LYS A 157 24.54 5.69 -16.07
CA LYS A 157 24.18 4.42 -16.73
C LYS A 157 25.26 3.37 -16.49
N LYS A 158 24.88 2.25 -15.87
CA LYS A 158 25.40 0.94 -16.24
C LYS A 158 24.18 0.08 -16.55
N VAL A 159 23.82 0.06 -17.82
CA VAL A 159 22.68 -0.68 -18.38
C VAL A 159 23.23 -1.99 -18.91
N ASP A 160 23.64 -2.90 -18.02
CA ASP A 160 24.20 -4.18 -18.47
C ASP A 160 23.30 -5.39 -18.15
N ASP A 161 22.23 -5.27 -17.34
CA ASP A 161 21.45 -6.45 -16.94
C ASP A 161 19.94 -6.41 -17.29
N LEU A 162 19.51 -5.55 -18.23
CA LEU A 162 18.14 -5.57 -18.77
C LEU A 162 18.05 -6.51 -19.99
N HIS A 163 18.21 -7.81 -19.80
CA HIS A 163 17.86 -8.78 -20.84
C HIS A 163 17.20 -10.02 -20.23
N ALA A 164 15.88 -10.09 -20.34
CA ALA A 164 15.20 -11.37 -20.53
C ALA A 164 15.31 -11.76 -22.02
N PRO A 165 15.55 -13.04 -22.36
CA PRO A 165 15.66 -13.45 -23.75
C PRO A 165 14.30 -13.30 -24.45
N GLY A 166 14.19 -12.39 -25.42
CA GLY A 166 13.05 -12.34 -26.36
C GLY A 166 12.45 -10.97 -26.69
N TRP A 167 12.86 -9.86 -26.06
CA TRP A 167 12.19 -8.56 -26.26
C TRP A 167 13.08 -7.51 -26.92
N ARG A 168 12.52 -6.80 -27.91
CA ARG A 168 13.18 -5.71 -28.64
C ARG A 168 13.03 -4.39 -27.89
N ARG A 169 14.12 -3.62 -27.88
CA ARG A 169 14.20 -2.24 -27.40
C ARG A 169 13.23 -1.36 -28.22
N ILE A 170 12.25 -0.73 -27.58
CA ILE A 170 11.43 0.33 -28.19
C ILE A 170 11.71 1.62 -27.40
N GLY A 171 12.16 2.66 -28.09
CA GLY A 171 12.18 4.03 -27.55
C GLY A 171 13.55 4.64 -27.22
N ASP A 172 14.44 4.76 -28.21
CA ASP A 172 15.37 5.90 -28.24
C ASP A 172 14.64 7.06 -28.95
N ASN A 173 13.82 7.83 -28.22
CA ASN A 173 13.28 9.09 -28.73
C ASN A 173 13.80 10.24 -27.88
N SER A 174 14.88 10.85 -28.37
CA SER A 174 15.37 12.15 -27.95
C SER A 174 14.40 13.25 -28.40
N TRP A 175 13.80 13.95 -27.43
CA TRP A 175 13.38 15.36 -27.53
C TRP A 175 13.60 16.03 -26.18
#